data_AF-A0A925SAN9-F1
#
_entry.id   AF-A0A925SAN9-F1
#
_cell.length_a   1.000
_cell.length_b   1.000
_cell.length_c   1.000
_cell.angle_alpha   90.00
_cell.angle_beta   90.00
_cell.angle_gamma   90.00
#
_symmetry.space_group_name_H-M   'P 1'
#
loop_
_entity.id
_entity.type
_entity.pdbx_description
1 polymer ?
#
loop_
_entity_poly.entity_id
_entity_poly.type
_entity_poly.pdbx_seq_one_letter_code
_entity_poly.pdbx_strand_id
1 'polypeptide(L)'
;DAHGGNPEVQKHMGEPEHMMWALQRPDGGRGFGFTGGHYHKNWGNDDFRKVVLNAILWSAKLEVPEDGAVTTVTPEQLAANLDPKGQRK
;
A
#
# COMPACT_ATOMS: atom_id res chain seq x y z
N ASP A 1 21.64 -8.97 -3.06
CA ASP A 1 21.49 -7.50 -2.91
C ASP A 1 21.08 -7.22 -1.47
N ALA A 2 20.91 -5.97 -1.04
CA ALA A 2 20.61 -5.64 0.36
C ALA A 2 19.19 -6.02 0.83
N HIS A 3 18.39 -6.73 0.02
CA HIS A 3 16.98 -7.04 0.34
C HIS A 3 16.56 -8.49 0.04
N GLY A 4 17.37 -9.31 -0.62
CA GLY A 4 17.15 -10.73 -0.86
C GLY A 4 18.16 -11.60 -0.10
N GLY A 5 17.89 -11.85 1.18
CA GLY A 5 18.77 -12.67 2.03
C GLY A 5 18.12 -13.89 2.66
N ASN A 6 16.82 -14.13 2.41
CA ASN A 6 16.11 -15.29 2.95
C ASN A 6 16.12 -16.43 1.93
N PRO A 7 16.87 -17.53 2.15
CA PRO A 7 16.93 -18.65 1.22
C PRO A 7 15.57 -19.31 0.96
N GLU A 8 14.65 -19.28 1.92
CA GLU A 8 13.31 -19.83 1.74
C GLU A 8 12.49 -18.99 0.77
N VAL A 9 12.56 -17.66 0.86
CA VAL A 9 11.88 -16.77 -0.11
C VAL A 9 12.47 -16.93 -1.51
N GLN A 10 13.78 -17.14 -1.62
CA GLN A 10 14.44 -17.35 -2.90
C GLN A 10 14.01 -18.65 -3.60
N LYS A 11 13.74 -19.72 -2.84
CA LYS A 11 13.26 -20.99 -3.42
C LYS A 11 11.91 -20.83 -4.12
N HIS A 12 11.07 -19.89 -3.66
CA HIS A 12 9.72 -19.66 -4.19
C HIS A 12 9.68 -18.54 -5.25
N MET A 13 10.83 -18.13 -5.79
CA MET A 13 10.88 -17.09 -6.82
C MET A 13 10.06 -17.47 -8.06
N GLY A 14 9.19 -16.56 -8.48
CA GLY A 14 8.30 -16.75 -9.64
C GLY A 14 6.95 -17.37 -9.27
N GLU A 15 6.76 -17.80 -8.03
CA GLU A 15 5.46 -18.22 -7.54
C GLU A 15 4.53 -17.02 -7.28
N PRO A 16 3.20 -17.19 -7.41
CA PRO A 16 2.24 -16.15 -7.05
C PRO A 16 2.26 -15.84 -5.55
N GLU A 17 2.29 -14.55 -5.21
CA GLU A 17 2.29 -14.08 -3.83
C GLU A 17 1.03 -13.24 -3.52
N HIS A 18 0.50 -13.41 -2.31
CA HIS A 18 -0.64 -12.63 -1.86
C HIS A 18 -0.17 -11.27 -1.35
N MET A 19 -0.39 -10.23 -2.16
CA MET A 19 0.06 -8.87 -1.81
C MET A 19 -0.98 -8.08 -1.01
N MET A 20 -2.26 -8.45 -1.11
CA MET A 20 -3.37 -7.75 -0.48
C MET A 20 -4.52 -8.71 -0.17
N TRP A 21 -5.34 -8.40 0.84
CA TRP A 21 -6.54 -9.16 1.17
C TRP A 21 -7.63 -8.26 1.76
N ALA A 22 -8.89 -8.68 1.64
CA ALA A 22 -10.03 -8.03 2.27
C ALA A 22 -10.87 -9.10 3.00
N LEU A 23 -11.43 -8.71 4.15
CA LEU A 23 -12.27 -9.56 4.98
C LEU A 23 -13.51 -8.79 5.42
N GLN A 24 -14.69 -9.40 5.25
CA GLN A 24 -15.90 -8.96 5.92
C GLN A 24 -16.26 -9.98 7.01
N ARG A 25 -16.36 -9.52 8.26
CA ARG A 25 -16.74 -10.33 9.41
C ARG A 25 -18.26 -10.54 9.45
N PRO A 26 -18.75 -11.60 10.10
CA PRO A 26 -20.19 -11.86 10.22
C PRO A 26 -20.98 -10.72 10.89
N ASP A 27 -20.35 -9.96 11.78
CA ASP A 27 -20.93 -8.77 12.42
C ASP A 27 -20.89 -7.51 11.53
N GLY A 28 -20.53 -7.66 10.26
CA GLY A 28 -20.45 -6.58 9.28
C GLY A 28 -19.19 -5.72 9.40
N GLY A 29 -18.22 -6.04 10.26
CA GLY A 29 -16.91 -5.39 10.26
C GLY A 29 -16.15 -5.66 8.96
N ARG A 30 -15.37 -4.70 8.47
CA ARG A 30 -14.59 -4.80 7.23
C ARG A 30 -13.13 -4.50 7.52
N GLY A 31 -12.22 -5.28 6.94
CA GLY A 31 -10.78 -5.11 7.11
C GLY A 31 -10.04 -5.38 5.81
N PHE A 32 -8.93 -4.68 5.62
CA PHE A 32 -8.07 -4.78 4.45
C PHE A 32 -6.61 -4.84 4.90
N GLY A 33 -5.82 -5.67 4.23
CA GLY A 33 -4.37 -5.77 4.44
C GLY A 33 -3.59 -5.61 3.15
N PHE A 34 -2.40 -5.03 3.26
CA PHE A 34 -1.58 -4.61 2.13
C PHE A 34 -0.09 -4.61 2.49
N THR A 35 0.75 -5.24 1.67
CA THR A 35 2.19 -5.37 1.93
C THR A 35 3.07 -4.29 1.27
N GLY A 36 2.50 -3.39 0.47
CA GLY A 36 3.27 -2.46 -0.35
C GLY A 36 3.80 -1.19 0.35
N GLY A 37 3.47 -0.97 1.63
CA GLY A 37 3.70 0.32 2.33
C GLY A 37 5.16 0.71 2.63
N HIS A 38 6.16 -0.08 2.21
CA HIS A 38 7.56 0.15 2.59
C HIS A 38 8.20 1.38 1.95
N TYR A 39 8.02 1.57 0.64
CA TYR A 39 8.64 2.68 -0.08
C TYR A 39 7.68 3.87 -0.16
N HIS A 40 7.94 4.92 0.62
CA HIS A 40 7.09 6.13 0.65
C HIS A 40 6.87 6.77 -0.73
N LYS A 41 7.87 6.72 -1.61
CA LYS A 41 7.75 7.23 -2.99
C LYS A 41 6.59 6.60 -3.78
N ASN A 42 6.15 5.39 -3.43
CA ASN A 42 5.04 4.70 -4.09
C ASN A 42 3.73 5.46 -3.90
N TRP A 43 3.59 6.25 -2.83
CA TRP A 43 2.44 7.13 -2.65
C TRP A 43 2.41 8.26 -3.69
N GLY A 44 3.45 8.49 -4.49
CA GLY A 44 3.37 9.34 -5.67
C GLY A 44 2.61 8.71 -6.85
N ASN A 45 2.42 7.39 -6.88
CA ASN A 45 1.66 6.69 -7.92
C ASN A 45 0.16 6.72 -7.59
N ASP A 46 -0.63 7.20 -8.55
CA ASP A 46 -2.08 7.41 -8.37
C ASP A 46 -2.85 6.10 -8.16
N ASP A 47 -2.52 5.04 -8.90
CA ASP A 47 -3.19 3.74 -8.77
C ASP A 47 -2.86 3.07 -7.43
N PHE A 48 -1.61 3.21 -6.98
CA PHE A 48 -1.17 2.73 -5.67
C PHE A 48 -1.96 3.41 -4.55
N ARG A 49 -2.12 4.74 -4.61
CA ARG A 49 -2.96 5.48 -3.66
C ARG A 49 -4.43 5.09 -3.76
N LYS A 50 -4.97 4.98 -4.97
CA LYS A 50 -6.39 4.70 -5.23
C LYS A 50 -6.85 3.41 -4.56
N VAL A 51 -6.06 2.34 -4.66
CA VAL A 51 -6.38 1.05 -4.01
C VAL A 51 -6.52 1.22 -2.50
N VAL A 52 -5.58 1.91 -1.86
CA VAL A 52 -5.58 2.11 -0.40
C VAL A 52 -6.71 3.03 0.04
N LEU A 53 -6.98 4.12 -0.69
CA LEU A 53 -8.09 5.04 -0.38
C LEU A 53 -9.46 4.36 -0.54
N ASN A 54 -9.65 3.58 -1.60
CA ASN A 54 -10.86 2.79 -1.80
C ASN A 54 -11.04 1.78 -0.66
N ALA A 55 -9.96 1.13 -0.22
CA ALA A 55 -10.00 0.21 0.91
C ALA A 55 -10.35 0.90 2.24
N ILE A 56 -9.87 2.14 2.46
CA ILE A 56 -10.23 2.95 3.63
C ILE A 56 -11.72 3.28 3.62
N LEU A 57 -12.24 3.81 2.50
CA LEU A 57 -13.67 4.10 2.34
C LEU A 57 -14.53 2.85 2.59
N TRP A 58 -14.17 1.74 1.94
CA TRP A 58 -14.88 0.47 2.08
C TRP A 58 -14.85 -0.03 3.53
N SER A 59 -13.70 0.01 4.20
CA SER A 59 -13.53 -0.43 5.59
C SER A 59 -14.33 0.45 6.56
N ALA A 60 -14.42 1.75 6.30
CA ALA A 60 -15.24 2.71 7.02
C ALA A 60 -16.75 2.60 6.71
N LYS A 61 -17.15 1.63 5.87
CA LYS A 61 -18.54 1.44 5.41
C LYS A 61 -19.10 2.64 4.63
N LEU A 62 -18.22 3.44 4.05
CA LEU A 62 -18.58 4.49 3.11
C LEU A 62 -18.71 3.91 1.70
N GLU A 63 -19.40 4.64 0.84
CA GLU A 63 -19.49 4.33 -0.59
C GLU A 63 -18.13 4.55 -1.25
N VAL A 64 -17.72 3.59 -2.09
CA VAL A 64 -16.54 3.73 -2.94
C VAL A 64 -17.02 4.26 -4.29
N PRO A 65 -16.47 5.39 -4.80
CA PRO A 65 -16.85 5.91 -6.11
C PRO A 65 -16.63 4.88 -7.21
N GLU A 66 -17.47 4.89 -8.25
CA GLU A 66 -17.40 3.96 -9.38
C GLU A 66 -16.02 4.01 -10.08
N ASP A 67 -15.47 5.20 -10.29
CA ASP A 67 -14.14 5.42 -10.87
C ASP A 67 -12.99 5.35 -9.83
N GLY A 68 -13.33 5.04 -8.58
CA GLY A 68 -12.44 5.07 -7.44
C GLY A 68 -12.16 6.47 -6.88
N ALA A 69 -11.51 6.52 -5.73
CA ALA A 69 -11.11 7.76 -5.09
C ALA A 69 -10.13 8.54 -5.98
N VAL A 70 -10.50 9.80 -6.29
CA VAL A 70 -9.65 10.72 -7.02
C VAL A 70 -8.74 11.46 -6.03
N THR A 71 -7.43 11.39 -6.25
CA THR A 71 -6.43 12.05 -5.42
C THR A 71 -5.25 12.51 -6.25
N THR A 72 -4.75 13.71 -5.97
CA THR A 72 -3.49 14.22 -6.51
C THR A 72 -2.54 14.52 -5.35
N VAL A 73 -1.26 14.29 -5.57
CA VAL A 73 -0.20 14.68 -4.63
C VAL A 73 0.93 15.30 -5.44
N THR A 74 1.42 16.45 -5.00
CA THR A 74 2.61 17.06 -5.62
C THR A 74 3.89 16.45 -5.03
N PRO A 75 5.04 16.54 -5.72
CA PRO A 75 6.32 16.13 -5.15
C PRO A 75 6.63 16.82 -3.81
N GLU A 76 6.26 18.09 -3.65
CA GLU A 76 6.46 18.86 -2.42
C GLU A 76 5.61 18.32 -1.27
N GLN A 77 4.35 17.97 -1.54
CA GLN A 77 3.47 17.34 -0.56
C GLN A 77 3.96 15.94 -0.18
N LEU A 78 4.48 15.18 -1.15
CA LEU A 78 5.03 13.85 -0.89
C LEU A 78 6.31 13.91 -0.04
N ALA A 79 7.11 14.95 -0.22
CA ALA A 79 8.32 15.23 0.56
C ALA A 79 8.03 15.86 1.92
N ALA A 80 6.83 16.42 2.11
CA ALA A 80 6.46 17.05 3.38
C ALA A 80 6.52 16.01 4.51
N ASN A 81 7.17 16.39 5.62
CA ASN A 81 7.32 15.57 6.82
C ASN A 81 8.20 14.32 6.66
N LEU A 82 8.99 14.19 5.59
CA LEU A 82 10.02 13.15 5.53
C LEU A 82 11.15 13.46 6.51
N ASP A 83 11.49 12.48 7.34
CA ASP A 83 12.68 12.57 8.18
C ASP A 83 13.95 12.66 7.32
N PRO A 84 14.93 13.49 7.70
CA PRO A 84 16.21 13.55 7.01
C PRO A 84 16.86 12.17 7.01
N LYS A 85 17.02 11.57 5.83
CA LYS A 85 17.86 10.39 5.69
C LYS A 85 19.31 10.85 5.79
N GLY A 86 19.97 10.53 6.89
CA GLY A 86 21.40 10.76 7.07
C GLY A 86 22.22 10.12 5.93
N GLN A 87 23.51 10.44 5.87
CA GLN A 87 24.39 9.84 4.88
C GLN A 87 24.35 8.31 4.98
N ARG A 88 24.23 7.66 3.83
CA ARG A 88 24.31 6.21 3.71
C ARG A 88 25.71 5.80 4.18
N LYS A 89 25.79 5.05 5.28
CA LYS A 89 27.03 4.44 5.74
C LYS A 89 27.49 3.37 4.76
#